data_AF-A0A829AG01-F1
#
_entry.id   AF-A0A829AG01-F1
#
_cell.length_a   1.000
_cell.length_b   1.000
_cell.length_c   1.000
_cell.angle_alpha   90.00
_cell.angle_beta   90.00
_cell.angle_gamma   90.00
#
_symmetry.space_group_name_H-M   'P 1'
#
loop_
_entity.id
_entity.type
_entity.pdbx_description
1 polymer ?
#
loop_
_entity_poly.entity_id
_entity_poly.type
_entity_poly.pdbx_seq_one_letter_code
_entity_poly.pdbx_strand_id
1 'polypeptide(L)'
;MAKKKWKKQKRKNIRWPAVVAGVVVILLAFVFSLKNLSSPFTDNQQENEAQSHQQFIERLVPHAQELQDGYGVLPSIILGQAILESNWGKSTLASKYNNLFGIKAYGDQKKVSLETKEFVNEEWITIQGDFKVYDSWEQSMDDHTQLFVQGVDWNPALYEKVITATNYQEAAQALQDAGYATDPGYAQKIIQVIETYQLNQYDRR
;
A
#
# COMPACT_ATOMS: atom_id res chain seq x y z
N MET A 1 -45.43 27.51 20.29
CA MET A 1 -43.95 27.57 20.40
C MET A 1 -43.48 26.41 21.27
N ALA A 2 -42.92 25.34 20.71
CA ALA A 2 -42.47 24.16 21.46
C ALA A 2 -40.94 24.13 21.56
N LYS A 3 -40.39 24.23 22.78
CA LYS A 3 -38.94 24.16 23.06
C LYS A 3 -38.50 22.70 23.16
N LYS A 4 -37.71 22.24 22.19
CA LYS A 4 -37.14 20.88 22.11
C LYS A 4 -35.94 20.77 23.08
N LYS A 5 -36.07 19.98 24.16
CA LYS A 5 -34.98 19.70 25.12
C LYS A 5 -33.95 18.75 24.47
N TRP A 6 -32.72 19.23 24.28
CA TRP A 6 -31.57 18.42 23.86
C TRP A 6 -31.03 17.60 25.04
N LYS A 7 -30.97 16.26 24.90
CA LYS A 7 -30.22 15.37 25.81
C LYS A 7 -28.76 15.33 25.35
N LYS A 8 -27.83 15.84 26.17
CA LYS A 8 -26.38 15.62 26.02
C LYS A 8 -26.07 14.14 26.32
N GLN A 9 -25.71 13.36 25.30
CA GLN A 9 -25.11 12.04 25.51
C GLN A 9 -23.66 12.21 25.99
N LYS A 10 -23.37 11.67 27.18
CA LYS A 10 -22.03 11.58 27.76
C LYS A 10 -21.15 10.68 26.89
N ARG A 11 -20.04 11.22 26.37
CA ARG A 11 -18.97 10.44 25.73
C ARG A 11 -18.38 9.48 26.77
N LYS A 12 -18.45 8.17 26.51
CA LYS A 12 -17.80 7.16 27.34
C LYS A 12 -16.31 7.16 27.00
N ASN A 13 -15.46 7.48 27.98
CA ASN A 13 -14.02 7.29 27.91
C ASN A 13 -13.74 5.78 27.91
N ILE A 14 -13.38 5.23 26.75
CA ILE A 14 -12.94 3.84 26.61
C ILE A 14 -11.41 3.84 26.63
N ARG A 15 -10.85 3.18 27.64
CA ARG A 15 -9.41 2.96 27.79
C ARG A 15 -9.03 1.78 26.91
N TRP A 16 -8.20 2.01 25.90
CA TRP A 16 -7.69 0.96 25.02
C TRP A 16 -6.54 0.20 25.70
N PRO A 17 -6.58 -1.14 25.79
CA PRO A 17 -5.38 -1.92 26.07
C PRO A 17 -4.45 -1.84 24.86
N ALA A 18 -3.18 -1.50 25.12
CA ALA A 18 -2.14 -1.34 24.12
C ALA A 18 -1.72 -2.70 23.53
N VAL A 19 -2.43 -3.15 22.49
CA VAL A 19 -2.04 -4.23 21.55
C VAL A 19 -2.79 -3.89 20.27
N VAL A 20 -2.16 -3.53 19.14
CA VAL A 20 -1.41 -4.39 18.22
C VAL A 20 -0.33 -3.55 17.53
N ALA A 21 0.94 -3.91 17.75
CA ALA A 21 2.01 -3.58 16.82
C ALA A 21 1.84 -4.54 15.62
N GLY A 22 1.16 -4.04 14.59
CA GLY A 22 0.98 -4.72 13.33
C GLY A 22 0.92 -3.61 12.30
N VAL A 23 1.78 -3.69 11.28
CA VAL A 23 1.84 -2.71 10.21
C VAL A 23 0.45 -2.63 9.58
N VAL A 24 -0.33 -1.61 9.91
CA VAL A 24 -1.56 -1.32 9.19
C VAL A 24 -1.11 -0.61 7.92
N VAL A 25 -0.95 -1.37 6.84
CA VAL A 25 -0.87 -0.80 5.50
C VAL A 25 -2.29 -0.41 5.13
N ILE A 26 -2.63 0.86 5.37
CA ILE A 26 -3.91 1.40 4.93
C ILE A 26 -3.83 1.56 3.44
N LEU A 27 -4.58 0.70 2.76
CA LEU A 27 -5.03 0.98 1.42
C LEU A 27 -5.87 2.24 1.45
N LEU A 28 -5.28 3.33 0.96
CA LEU A 28 -6.04 4.48 0.52
C LEU A 28 -6.99 3.99 -0.58
N ALA A 29 -8.26 3.78 -0.24
CA ALA A 29 -9.29 3.45 -1.20
C ALA A 29 -9.36 4.56 -2.26
N PHE A 30 -8.79 4.29 -3.44
CA PHE A 30 -8.91 5.16 -4.60
C PHE A 30 -10.31 4.99 -5.19
N VAL A 31 -11.21 5.94 -4.96
CA VAL A 31 -12.48 6.04 -5.69
C VAL A 31 -12.17 6.73 -7.01
N PHE A 32 -11.91 5.95 -8.06
CA PHE A 32 -11.80 6.46 -9.43
C PHE A 32 -13.18 6.97 -9.87
N SER A 33 -13.40 8.28 -9.82
CA SER A 33 -14.64 8.92 -10.27
C SER A 33 -14.67 8.98 -11.80
N LEU A 34 -15.25 7.95 -12.44
CA LEU A 34 -15.56 7.96 -13.87
C LEU A 34 -16.71 8.95 -14.15
N LYS A 35 -16.41 10.25 -14.17
CA LYS A 35 -17.24 11.26 -14.82
C LYS A 35 -16.36 12.29 -15.50
N ASN A 36 -15.98 11.99 -16.75
CA ASN A 36 -15.72 12.95 -17.82
C ASN A 36 -15.55 12.21 -19.16
N LEU A 37 -16.63 11.60 -19.65
CA LEU A 37 -16.71 11.06 -21.02
C LEU A 37 -17.33 12.12 -21.93
N SER A 38 -16.55 13.13 -22.28
CA SER A 38 -16.74 13.97 -23.49
C SER A 38 -15.70 15.09 -23.53
N SER A 39 -14.52 14.79 -24.07
CA SER A 39 -13.62 15.80 -24.64
C SER A 39 -12.74 15.16 -25.72
N PRO A 40 -12.61 15.75 -26.93
CA PRO A 40 -11.79 15.22 -28.02
C PRO A 40 -10.32 15.67 -27.87
N PHE A 41 -9.69 15.27 -26.76
CA PHE A 41 -8.27 15.49 -26.46
C PHE A 41 -7.75 14.23 -25.75
N THR A 42 -7.32 13.19 -26.48
CA THR A 42 -6.99 11.92 -25.79
C THR A 42 -5.84 11.08 -26.34
N ASP A 43 -5.17 11.44 -27.43
CA ASP A 43 -3.98 10.66 -27.87
C ASP A 43 -2.72 11.05 -27.09
N ASN A 44 -2.32 12.32 -27.12
CA ASN A 44 -1.07 12.78 -26.48
C ASN A 44 -1.07 12.62 -24.95
N GLN A 45 -2.21 12.74 -24.27
CA GLN A 45 -2.26 12.57 -22.82
C GLN A 45 -2.13 11.10 -22.40
N GLN A 46 -2.75 10.20 -23.15
CA GLN A 46 -2.69 8.77 -22.90
C GLN A 46 -1.29 8.20 -23.18
N GLU A 47 -0.63 8.68 -24.24
CA GLU A 47 0.75 8.29 -24.54
C GLU A 47 1.74 8.77 -23.47
N ASN A 48 1.62 10.01 -23.01
CA ASN A 48 2.47 10.54 -21.94
C ASN A 48 2.26 9.81 -20.60
N GLU A 49 1.02 9.41 -20.28
CA GLU A 49 0.73 8.64 -19.07
C GLU A 49 1.31 7.22 -19.15
N ALA A 50 1.16 6.54 -20.30
CA ALA A 50 1.74 5.23 -20.53
C ALA A 50 3.28 5.26 -20.42
N GLN A 51 3.92 6.29 -21.00
CA GLN A 51 5.37 6.49 -20.85
C GLN A 51 5.78 6.73 -19.40
N SER A 52 5.03 7.55 -18.65
CA SER A 52 5.27 7.77 -17.23
C SER A 52 5.13 6.50 -16.40
N HIS A 53 4.17 5.64 -16.72
CA HIS A 53 3.96 4.36 -16.05
C HIS A 53 5.11 3.38 -16.32
N GLN A 54 5.54 3.28 -17.57
CA GLN A 54 6.69 2.47 -17.95
C GLN A 54 7.98 2.94 -17.26
N GLN A 55 8.25 4.25 -17.22
CA GLN A 55 9.41 4.81 -16.52
C GLN A 55 9.39 4.50 -15.01
N PHE A 56 8.21 4.54 -14.38
CA PHE A 56 8.07 4.16 -12.98
C PHE A 56 8.44 2.70 -12.75
N ILE A 57 7.96 1.79 -13.60
CA ILE A 57 8.28 0.35 -13.53
C ILE A 57 9.78 0.13 -13.74
N GLU A 58 10.33 0.64 -14.84
CA GLU A 58 11.75 0.48 -15.20
C GLU A 58 12.69 1.00 -14.11
N ARG A 59 12.30 2.07 -13.40
CA ARG A 59 13.09 2.63 -12.29
C ARG A 59 13.22 1.66 -11.11
N LEU A 60 12.19 0.86 -10.84
CA LEU A 60 12.12 -0.02 -9.68
C LEU A 60 12.58 -1.46 -9.98
N VAL A 61 12.50 -1.91 -11.24
CA VAL A 61 12.81 -3.29 -11.65
C VAL A 61 14.19 -3.77 -11.16
N PRO A 62 15.30 -3.04 -11.34
CA PRO A 62 16.62 -3.55 -10.94
C PRO A 62 16.68 -3.91 -9.46
N HIS A 63 16.16 -3.04 -8.60
CA HIS A 63 16.17 -3.26 -7.16
C HIS A 63 15.13 -4.28 -6.71
N ALA A 64 13.96 -4.35 -7.36
CA ALA A 64 12.98 -5.40 -7.10
C ALA A 64 13.56 -6.80 -7.38
N GLN A 65 14.38 -6.93 -8.43
CA GLN A 65 15.07 -8.18 -8.75
C GLN A 65 16.21 -8.50 -7.76
N GLU A 66 16.95 -7.51 -7.28
CA GLU A 66 17.92 -7.70 -6.19
C GLU A 66 17.24 -8.23 -4.91
N LEU A 67 16.05 -7.71 -4.58
CA LEU A 67 15.26 -8.16 -3.44
C LEU A 67 14.73 -9.58 -3.62
N GLN A 68 14.39 -9.98 -4.84
CA GLN A 68 14.06 -11.36 -5.15
C GLN A 68 15.27 -12.28 -4.93
N ASP A 69 16.43 -11.92 -5.49
CA ASP A 69 17.65 -12.73 -5.40
C ASP A 69 18.11 -12.88 -3.93
N GLY A 70 17.88 -11.86 -3.10
CA GLY A 70 18.25 -11.86 -1.68
C GLY A 70 17.23 -12.49 -0.73
N TYR A 71 15.93 -12.29 -0.98
CA TYR A 71 14.86 -12.59 0.00
C TYR A 71 13.71 -13.44 -0.54
N GLY A 72 13.66 -13.72 -1.85
CA GLY A 72 12.65 -14.57 -2.48
C GLY A 72 11.32 -13.88 -2.81
N VAL A 73 11.15 -12.59 -2.49
CA VAL A 73 9.91 -11.86 -2.81
C VAL A 73 9.85 -11.58 -4.31
N LEU A 74 8.76 -11.99 -4.96
CA LEU A 74 8.60 -11.82 -6.41
C LEU A 74 8.60 -10.33 -6.81
N PRO A 75 9.40 -9.91 -7.81
CA PRO A 75 9.42 -8.54 -8.32
C PRO A 75 8.05 -8.06 -8.75
N SER A 76 7.23 -8.91 -9.37
CA SER A 76 5.87 -8.58 -9.77
C SER A 76 4.98 -8.16 -8.60
N ILE A 77 5.18 -8.76 -7.41
CA ILE A 77 4.47 -8.39 -6.18
C ILE A 77 4.96 -7.04 -5.66
N ILE A 78 6.28 -6.83 -5.57
CA ILE A 78 6.85 -5.55 -5.13
C ILE A 78 6.39 -4.41 -6.03
N LEU A 79 6.47 -4.60 -7.35
CA LEU A 79 6.08 -3.60 -8.36
C LEU A 79 4.57 -3.36 -8.35
N GLY A 80 3.77 -4.43 -8.27
CA GLY A 80 2.30 -4.34 -8.25
C GLY A 80 1.80 -3.58 -7.02
N GLN A 81 2.36 -3.87 -5.84
CA GLN A 81 2.07 -3.12 -4.62
C GLN A 81 2.57 -1.68 -4.75
N ALA A 82 3.80 -1.44 -5.21
CA ALA A 82 4.32 -0.09 -5.38
C ALA A 82 3.42 0.76 -6.29
N ILE A 83 2.93 0.22 -7.41
CA ILE A 83 1.99 0.93 -8.29
C ILE A 83 0.70 1.29 -7.55
N LEU A 84 0.08 0.32 -6.87
CA LEU A 84 -1.22 0.47 -6.22
C LEU A 84 -1.15 1.43 -5.03
N GLU A 85 -0.15 1.25 -4.15
CA GLU A 85 0.00 2.00 -2.89
C GLU A 85 0.48 3.45 -3.12
N SER A 86 1.32 3.66 -4.14
CA SER A 86 1.93 4.98 -4.38
C SER A 86 1.21 5.84 -5.42
N ASN A 87 0.20 5.28 -6.10
CA ASN A 87 -0.39 5.87 -7.30
C ASN A 87 0.70 6.25 -8.32
N TRP A 88 1.49 5.26 -8.77
CA TRP A 88 2.61 5.49 -9.71
C TRP A 88 3.66 6.48 -9.21
N GLY A 89 3.94 6.47 -7.90
CA GLY A 89 4.85 7.40 -7.24
C GLY A 89 4.30 8.81 -7.06
N LYS A 90 3.06 9.08 -7.50
CA LYS A 90 2.46 10.43 -7.51
C LYS A 90 1.83 10.81 -6.16
N SER A 91 1.62 9.87 -5.24
CA SER A 91 1.11 10.20 -3.91
C SER A 91 2.05 11.16 -3.19
N THR A 92 1.51 12.03 -2.33
CA THR A 92 2.35 12.96 -1.53
C THR A 92 3.39 12.21 -0.71
N LEU A 93 3.02 11.02 -0.22
CA LEU A 93 3.88 10.20 0.61
C LEU A 93 5.05 9.60 -0.19
N ALA A 94 4.77 9.10 -1.39
CA ALA A 94 5.79 8.58 -2.29
C ALA A 94 6.70 9.67 -2.89
N SER A 95 6.11 10.76 -3.40
CA SER A 95 6.84 11.80 -4.13
C SER A 95 7.67 12.73 -3.25
N LYS A 96 7.24 13.01 -2.01
CA LYS A 96 7.96 13.94 -1.11
C LYS A 96 8.77 13.25 -0.02
N TYR A 97 8.36 12.04 0.37
CA TYR A 97 8.95 11.34 1.52
C TYR A 97 9.46 9.94 1.15
N ASN A 98 9.47 9.62 -0.14
CA ASN A 98 9.98 8.37 -0.71
C ASN A 98 9.35 7.09 -0.15
N ASN A 99 8.15 7.19 0.43
CA ASN A 99 7.46 6.05 1.04
C ASN A 99 6.39 5.53 0.06
N LEU A 100 6.75 4.48 -0.67
CA LEU A 100 5.92 3.90 -1.74
C LEU A 100 4.75 3.09 -1.19
N PHE A 101 4.90 2.47 -0.02
CA PHE A 101 3.98 1.46 0.51
C PHE A 101 3.15 1.93 1.71
N GLY A 102 3.16 3.23 2.01
CA GLY A 102 2.38 3.77 3.13
C GLY A 102 2.84 3.30 4.51
N ILE A 103 4.12 2.96 4.68
CA ILE A 103 4.62 2.33 5.92
C ILE A 103 4.57 3.34 7.06
N LYS A 104 3.90 2.96 8.16
CA LYS A 104 3.79 3.76 9.39
C LYS A 104 5.10 3.78 10.17
N ALA A 105 5.38 4.91 10.79
CA ALA A 105 6.53 5.08 11.68
C ALA A 105 6.13 4.83 13.15
N TYR A 106 7.05 4.25 13.91
CA TYR A 106 6.89 4.00 15.34
C TYR A 106 8.10 4.53 16.12
N GLY A 107 7.86 4.95 17.37
CA GLY A 107 8.90 5.51 18.23
C GLY A 107 9.59 6.74 17.61
N ASP A 108 10.92 6.72 17.64
CA ASP A 108 11.79 7.83 17.23
C ASP A 108 12.25 7.74 15.76
N GLN A 109 11.63 6.87 14.96
CA GLN A 109 11.91 6.78 13.52
C GLN A 109 11.64 8.12 12.82
N LYS A 110 12.47 8.44 11.82
CA LYS A 110 12.27 9.61 10.95
C LYS A 110 10.90 9.53 10.30
N LYS A 111 10.05 10.53 10.56
CA LYS A 111 8.62 10.46 10.22
C LYS A 111 8.02 11.80 9.81
N VAL A 112 6.88 11.69 9.13
CA VAL A 112 6.00 12.81 8.81
C VAL A 112 4.57 12.48 9.26
N SER A 113 3.88 13.44 9.87
CA SER A 113 2.47 13.31 10.21
C SER A 113 1.61 13.87 9.07
N LEU A 114 0.71 13.07 8.52
CA LEU A 114 -0.21 13.44 7.45
C LEU A 114 -1.63 12.97 7.78
N GLU A 115 -2.63 13.68 7.25
CA GLU A 115 -3.99 13.16 7.27
C GLU A 115 -4.10 11.91 6.40
N THR A 116 -4.71 10.87 6.96
CA THR A 116 -5.00 9.61 6.28
C THR A 116 -6.44 9.19 6.55
N LYS A 117 -7.01 8.38 5.65
CA LYS A 117 -8.33 7.78 5.81
C LYS A 117 -8.19 6.37 6.33
N GLU A 118 -8.81 6.06 7.45
CA GLU A 118 -8.84 4.73 8.03
C GLU A 118 -10.26 4.15 7.92
N PHE A 119 -10.36 2.84 7.73
CA PHE A 119 -11.64 2.14 7.77
C PHE A 119 -11.82 1.50 9.16
N VAL A 120 -12.69 2.09 9.98
CA VAL A 120 -12.91 1.70 11.38
C VAL A 120 -14.41 1.54 11.61
N ASN A 121 -14.83 0.38 12.13
CA ASN A 121 -16.24 0.06 12.39
C ASN A 121 -17.13 0.27 11.15
N GLU A 122 -16.67 -0.21 9.99
CA GLU A 122 -17.38 -0.09 8.70
C GLU A 122 -17.52 1.35 8.17
N GLU A 123 -16.87 2.33 8.79
CA GLU A 123 -16.89 3.73 8.39
C GLU A 123 -15.49 4.26 8.06
N TRP A 124 -15.41 5.11 7.03
CA TRP A 124 -14.18 5.84 6.71
C TRP A 124 -14.07 7.09 7.57
N ILE A 125 -12.97 7.20 8.32
CA ILE A 125 -12.65 8.38 9.14
C ILE A 125 -11.31 8.98 8.69
N THR A 126 -11.18 10.30 8.78
CA THR A 126 -9.88 10.98 8.59
C THR A 126 -9.21 11.14 9.94
N ILE A 127 -7.97 10.67 10.06
CA ILE A 127 -7.13 10.83 11.25
C ILE A 127 -5.72 11.27 10.86
N GLN A 128 -4.91 11.67 11.83
CA GLN A 128 -3.47 11.85 11.64
C GLN A 128 -2.76 10.50 11.73
N GLY A 129 -1.93 10.20 10.74
CA GLY A 129 -1.03 9.04 10.72
C GLY A 129 0.43 9.49 10.65
N ASP A 130 1.28 8.82 11.43
CA ASP A 130 2.74 8.98 11.37
C ASP A 130 3.31 7.98 10.36
N PHE A 131 3.95 8.47 9.31
CA PHE A 131 4.53 7.66 8.24
C PHE A 131 6.05 7.78 8.21
N LYS A 132 6.74 6.67 7.88
CA LYS A 132 8.20 6.68 7.69
C LYS A 132 8.57 7.60 6.54
N VAL A 133 9.72 8.26 6.68
CA VAL A 133 10.36 9.08 5.65
C VAL A 133 11.66 8.40 5.25
N TYR A 134 11.84 8.16 3.96
CA TYR A 134 13.02 7.52 3.41
C TYR A 134 13.86 8.50 2.59
N ASP A 135 15.14 8.18 2.43
CA ASP A 135 16.04 8.96 1.59
C ASP A 135 15.93 8.57 0.10
N SER A 136 15.42 7.36 -0.20
CA SER A 136 15.15 6.87 -1.55
C SER A 136 13.97 5.89 -1.60
N TRP A 137 13.45 5.62 -2.80
CA TRP A 137 12.40 4.61 -2.99
C TRP A 137 12.91 3.20 -2.70
N GLU A 138 14.18 2.92 -2.99
CA GLU A 138 14.83 1.65 -2.67
C GLU A 138 14.79 1.35 -1.17
N GLN A 139 15.08 2.33 -0.30
CA GLN A 139 14.96 2.13 1.15
C GLN A 139 13.52 1.78 1.57
N SER A 140 12.52 2.33 0.88
CA SER A 140 11.13 1.95 1.14
C SER A 140 10.82 0.53 0.64
N MET A 141 11.47 0.06 -0.44
CA MET A 141 11.34 -1.30 -0.96
C MET A 141 12.06 -2.32 -0.07
N ASP A 142 13.23 -1.96 0.46
CA ASP A 142 13.95 -2.72 1.47
C ASP A 142 13.06 -2.94 2.70
N ASP A 143 12.51 -1.88 3.29
CA ASP A 143 11.69 -1.95 4.51
C ASP A 143 10.38 -2.73 4.27
N HIS A 144 9.77 -2.58 3.09
CA HIS A 144 8.63 -3.39 2.67
C HIS A 144 8.99 -4.87 2.55
N THR A 145 10.15 -5.20 2.00
CA THR A 145 10.61 -6.59 1.89
C THR A 145 10.94 -7.18 3.26
N GLN A 146 11.52 -6.39 4.16
CA GLN A 146 11.80 -6.82 5.53
C GLN A 146 10.54 -7.15 6.32
N LEU A 147 9.39 -6.51 6.05
CA LEU A 147 8.12 -6.91 6.63
C LEU A 147 7.78 -8.37 6.30
N PHE A 148 8.02 -8.82 5.07
CA PHE A 148 7.75 -10.20 4.69
C PHE A 148 8.75 -11.17 5.33
N VAL A 149 10.03 -10.78 5.37
CA VAL A 149 11.12 -11.60 5.89
C VAL A 149 11.04 -11.78 7.41
N GLN A 150 10.69 -10.71 8.13
CA GLN A 150 10.68 -10.70 9.60
C GLN A 150 9.29 -10.96 10.18
N GLY A 151 8.24 -10.85 9.37
CA GLY A 151 6.86 -10.88 9.82
C GLY A 151 6.54 -9.69 10.74
N VAL A 152 5.75 -9.95 11.76
CA VAL A 152 5.35 -8.97 12.78
C VAL A 152 5.65 -9.52 14.18
N ASP A 153 5.77 -8.65 15.18
CA ASP A 153 6.18 -9.03 16.55
C ASP A 153 5.40 -10.21 17.15
N TRP A 154 4.10 -10.31 16.86
CA TRP A 154 3.23 -11.37 17.37
C TRP A 154 3.18 -12.62 16.47
N ASN A 155 3.67 -12.53 15.23
CA ASN A 155 3.77 -13.65 14.30
C ASN A 155 4.89 -13.42 13.27
N PRO A 156 6.13 -13.86 13.56
CA PRO A 156 7.26 -13.73 12.64
C PRO A 156 7.09 -14.50 11.32
N ALA A 157 6.21 -15.51 11.29
CA ALA A 157 5.95 -16.33 10.10
C ALA A 157 4.73 -15.85 9.30
N LEU A 158 4.13 -14.69 9.64
CA LEU A 158 2.87 -14.23 9.07
C LEU A 158 2.89 -14.19 7.53
N TYR A 159 4.01 -13.80 6.94
CA TYR A 159 4.18 -13.64 5.49
C TYR A 159 5.05 -14.71 4.84
N GLU A 160 5.35 -15.82 5.54
CA GLU A 160 6.19 -16.90 5.00
C GLU A 160 5.68 -17.39 3.63
N LYS A 161 4.36 -17.55 3.50
CA LYS A 161 3.73 -17.98 2.24
C LYS A 161 3.87 -16.98 1.09
N VAL A 162 4.06 -15.69 1.38
CA VAL A 162 4.32 -14.67 0.35
C VAL A 162 5.70 -14.90 -0.26
N ILE A 163 6.69 -15.24 0.57
CA ILE A 163 8.07 -15.49 0.16
C ILE A 163 8.20 -16.83 -0.56
N THR A 164 7.51 -17.88 -0.11
CA THR A 164 7.62 -19.22 -0.70
C THR A 164 6.71 -19.44 -1.91
N ALA A 165 5.90 -18.45 -2.28
CA ALA A 165 4.99 -18.56 -3.41
C ALA A 165 5.76 -18.74 -4.73
N THR A 166 5.27 -19.64 -5.58
CA THR A 166 5.93 -19.95 -6.85
C THR A 166 5.48 -19.06 -8.01
N ASN A 167 4.40 -18.31 -7.79
CA ASN A 167 3.82 -17.38 -8.74
C ASN A 167 3.12 -16.22 -8.01
N TYR A 168 2.86 -15.15 -8.76
CA TYR A 168 2.29 -13.93 -8.20
C TYR A 168 0.84 -14.11 -7.72
N GLN A 169 0.07 -15.05 -8.28
CA GLN A 169 -1.29 -15.33 -7.82
C GLN A 169 -1.28 -15.92 -6.41
N GLU A 170 -0.39 -16.89 -6.16
CA GLU A 170 -0.16 -17.47 -4.84
C GLU A 170 0.31 -16.43 -3.84
N ALA A 171 1.28 -15.59 -4.23
CA ALA A 171 1.80 -14.52 -3.36
C ALA A 171 0.73 -13.47 -3.03
N ALA A 172 -0.06 -13.04 -4.02
CA ALA A 172 -1.15 -12.09 -3.82
C ALA A 172 -2.26 -12.66 -2.91
N GLN A 173 -2.61 -13.95 -3.06
CA GLN A 173 -3.55 -14.60 -2.15
C GLN A 173 -2.96 -14.73 -0.74
N ALA A 174 -1.67 -15.06 -0.62
CA ALA A 174 -0.99 -15.12 0.67
C ALA A 174 -1.00 -13.75 1.39
N LEU A 175 -0.85 -12.64 0.66
CA LEU A 175 -1.00 -11.28 1.22
C LEU A 175 -2.41 -11.04 1.79
N GLN A 176 -3.45 -11.47 1.07
CA GLN A 176 -4.84 -11.35 1.53
C GLN A 176 -5.09 -12.21 2.78
N ASP A 177 -4.64 -13.45 2.76
CA ASP A 177 -4.81 -14.40 3.87
C ASP A 177 -4.05 -13.95 5.12
N ALA A 178 -2.87 -13.33 4.94
CA ALA A 178 -2.08 -12.75 6.01
C ALA A 178 -2.66 -11.44 6.57
N GLY A 179 -3.72 -10.90 5.95
CA GLY A 179 -4.36 -9.66 6.39
C GLY A 179 -3.50 -8.42 6.14
N TYR A 180 -2.67 -8.43 5.08
CA TYR A 180 -1.86 -7.27 4.69
C TYR A 180 -2.71 -6.00 4.50
N ALA A 181 -3.92 -6.19 3.96
CA ALA A 181 -4.89 -5.13 3.76
C ALA A 181 -6.28 -5.54 4.25
N THR A 182 -7.06 -4.56 4.70
CA THR A 182 -8.46 -4.76 5.12
C THR A 182 -9.43 -4.88 3.94
N ASP A 183 -8.98 -4.60 2.72
CA ASP A 183 -9.79 -4.73 1.50
C ASP A 183 -9.96 -6.22 1.15
N PRO A 184 -11.21 -6.73 1.05
CA PRO A 184 -11.45 -8.12 0.69
C PRO A 184 -11.10 -8.46 -0.77
N GLY A 185 -10.86 -7.46 -1.62
CA GLY A 185 -10.46 -7.64 -3.02
C GLY A 185 -8.98 -7.34 -3.27
N TYR A 186 -8.13 -7.25 -2.24
CA TYR A 186 -6.75 -6.82 -2.39
C TYR A 186 -5.94 -7.74 -3.31
N ALA A 187 -6.01 -9.06 -3.11
CA ALA A 187 -5.31 -10.03 -3.96
C ALA A 187 -5.66 -9.82 -5.44
N GLN A 188 -6.95 -9.68 -5.74
CA GLN A 188 -7.44 -9.50 -7.11
C GLN A 188 -6.95 -8.19 -7.73
N LYS A 189 -6.85 -7.10 -6.95
CA LYS A 189 -6.32 -5.82 -7.43
C LYS A 189 -4.84 -5.93 -7.80
N ILE A 190 -4.03 -6.58 -6.95
CA ILE A 190 -2.61 -6.81 -7.23
C ILE A 190 -2.45 -7.67 -8.48
N ILE A 191 -3.17 -8.79 -8.58
CA ILE A 191 -3.18 -9.66 -9.77
C ILE A 191 -3.53 -8.86 -11.02
N GLN A 192 -4.58 -8.04 -10.97
CA GLN A 192 -4.99 -7.23 -12.12
C GLN A 192 -3.93 -6.22 -12.53
N VAL A 193 -3.26 -5.56 -11.58
CA VAL A 193 -2.13 -4.65 -11.88
C VAL A 193 -0.99 -5.43 -12.55
N ILE A 194 -0.61 -6.58 -11.99
CA ILE A 194 0.46 -7.42 -12.53
C ILE A 194 0.14 -7.86 -13.96
N GLU A 195 -1.08 -8.30 -14.23
CA GLU A 195 -1.50 -8.74 -15.57
C GLU A 195 -1.59 -7.59 -16.56
N THR A 196 -2.12 -6.44 -16.14
CA THR A 196 -2.27 -5.25 -17.00
C THR A 196 -0.92 -4.74 -17.51
N TYR A 197 0.09 -4.77 -16.64
CA TYR A 197 1.44 -4.26 -16.95
C TYR A 197 2.46 -5.39 -17.19
N GLN A 198 2.00 -6.64 -17.27
CA GLN A 198 2.81 -7.83 -17.52
C GLN A 198 4.02 -7.92 -16.58
N LEU A 199 3.86 -7.57 -15.30
CA LEU A 199 4.98 -7.43 -14.37
C LEU A 199 5.64 -8.76 -14.02
N ASN A 200 4.93 -9.88 -14.21
CA ASN A 200 5.46 -11.23 -14.05
C ASN A 200 6.63 -11.55 -15.00
N GLN A 201 6.85 -10.76 -16.05
CA GLN A 201 8.03 -10.88 -16.90
C GLN A 201 9.34 -10.57 -16.16
N TYR A 202 9.27 -9.85 -15.04
CA TYR A 202 10.44 -9.49 -14.23
C TYR A 202 10.77 -10.53 -13.16
N ASP A 203 9.87 -11.48 -12.90
CA ASP A 203 10.08 -12.56 -11.94
C ASP A 203 11.15 -13.53 -12.49
N ARG A 204 12.24 -13.68 -11.75
CA ARG A 204 13.33 -14.60 -12.10
C ARG A 204 13.03 -16.01 -11.56
N ARG A 205 13.48 -17.03 -12.28
CA ARG A 205 13.39 -18.45 -11.90
C ARG A 205 14.70 -18.96 -11.37
#